data_AF-A0A2V9ZVY6-F1
#
_entry.id   AF-A0A2V9ZVY6-F1
#
_cell.length_a   1.000
_cell.length_b   1.000
_cell.length_c   1.000
_cell.angle_alpha   90.00
_cell.angle_beta   90.00
_cell.angle_gamma   90.00
#
_symmetry.space_group_name_H-M   'P 1'
#
loop_
_entity.id
_entity.type
_entity.pdbx_description
1 polymer ?
#
loop_
_entity_poly.entity_id
_entity_poly.type
_entity_poly.pdbx_seq_one_letter_code
_entity_poly.pdbx_strand_id
1 'polypeptide(L)' 'MPKFPFPNYQFGQAYDEMFTPSGVPRPHYQALYRTLLQLPAEDLRKSQQAADLSFLHQGITFTA' A
#
# COMPACT_ATOMS: atom_id res chain seq x y z
N MET A 1 -19.37 1.12 -14.16
CA MET A 1 -18.46 1.90 -13.28
C MET A 1 -17.14 1.15 -13.18
N PRO A 2 -15.98 1.82 -13.22
CA PRO A 2 -14.70 1.13 -13.03
C PRO A 2 -14.68 0.45 -11.66
N LYS A 3 -14.22 -0.81 -11.62
CA LYS A 3 -14.11 -1.59 -10.40
C LYS A 3 -12.95 -1.04 -9.56
N PHE A 4 -13.17 -0.90 -8.25
CA PHE A 4 -12.11 -0.49 -7.33
C PHE A 4 -10.97 -1.53 -7.38
N PRO A 5 -9.71 -1.10 -7.60
CA PRO A 5 -8.60 -2.02 -7.90
C PRO A 5 -8.12 -2.80 -6.67
N PHE A 6 -8.54 -2.42 -5.45
CA PHE A 6 -8.17 -3.09 -4.20
C PHE A 6 -9.39 -3.81 -3.59
N PRO A 7 -9.71 -5.04 -4.04
CA PRO A 7 -10.97 -5.69 -3.70
C PRO A 7 -11.14 -6.03 -2.21
N ASN A 8 -10.03 -6.14 -1.47
CA ASN A 8 -10.03 -6.51 -0.05
C ASN A 8 -9.71 -5.32 0.87
N TYR A 9 -9.65 -4.10 0.33
CA TYR A 9 -9.37 -2.90 1.11
C TYR A 9 -10.65 -2.37 1.74
N GLN A 10 -10.68 -2.30 3.07
CA GLN A 10 -11.88 -1.94 3.82
C GLN A 10 -11.79 -0.49 4.32
N PHE A 11 -12.67 0.36 3.80
CA PHE A 11 -12.96 1.66 4.39
C PHE A 11 -13.87 1.47 5.59
N GLY A 12 -13.29 1.49 6.78
CA GLY A 12 -14.07 1.58 8.01
C GLY A 12 -14.59 2.99 8.25
N GLN A 13 -14.86 3.31 9.52
CA GLN A 13 -15.23 4.67 9.94
C GLN A 13 -14.01 5.59 10.11
N ALA A 14 -12.79 5.05 10.03
CA ALA A 14 -11.56 5.81 10.16
C ALA A 14 -11.33 6.69 8.92
N TYR A 15 -10.62 7.81 9.14
CA TYR A 15 -10.17 8.65 8.03
C TYR A 15 -9.11 7.92 7.22
N ASP A 16 -9.34 7.83 5.92
CA ASP A 16 -8.38 7.30 4.96
C ASP A 16 -7.56 8.43 4.32
N GLU A 17 -6.25 8.33 4.45
CA GLU A 17 -5.28 9.28 3.92
C GLU A 17 -5.23 9.27 2.40
N MET A 18 -5.40 8.10 1.76
CA MET A 18 -5.26 7.95 0.32
C MET A 18 -6.56 8.26 -0.42
N PHE A 19 -7.70 7.81 0.10
CA PHE A 19 -8.97 7.91 -0.59
C PHE A 19 -9.99 8.75 0.18
N THR A 20 -10.88 9.37 -0.57
CA THR A 20 -12.09 9.97 -0.04
C THR A 20 -13.10 8.88 0.36
N PRO A 21 -14.13 9.21 1.17
CA PRO A 21 -15.23 8.28 1.46
C PRO A 21 -15.94 7.74 0.21
N SER A 22 -15.81 8.42 -0.93
CA SER A 22 -16.35 7.97 -2.23
C SER A 22 -15.41 7.02 -2.98
N GLY A 23 -14.29 6.60 -2.40
CA GLY A 23 -13.31 5.69 -3.01
C GLY A 23 -12.40 6.34 -4.05
N VAL A 24 -12.39 7.68 -4.14
CA VAL A 24 -11.55 8.43 -5.09
C VAL A 24 -10.24 8.82 -4.43
N PRO A 25 -9.06 8.59 -5.06
CA PRO A 25 -7.77 8.98 -4.48
C PRO A 25 -7.67 10.50 -4.36
N ARG A 26 -7.21 10.97 -3.20
CA ARG A 26 -6.99 12.39 -2.89
C ARG A 26 -5.84 12.94 -3.75
N PRO A 27 -5.84 14.25 -4.09
CA PRO A 27 -4.85 14.85 -4.98
C PRO A 27 -3.40 14.54 -4.62
N HIS A 28 -3.04 14.66 -3.33
CA HIS A 28 -1.69 14.40 -2.84
C HIS A 28 -1.23 12.94 -3.01
N TYR A 29 -2.17 12.00 -3.08
CA TYR A 29 -1.91 10.57 -3.20
C TYR A 29 -2.07 10.00 -4.61
N GLN A 30 -2.46 10.81 -5.60
CA GLN A 30 -2.68 10.34 -6.97
C GLN A 30 -1.43 9.73 -7.60
N ALA A 31 -0.26 10.33 -7.37
CA ALA A 31 1.00 9.82 -7.89
C ALA A 31 1.31 8.43 -7.31
N LEU A 32 1.20 8.28 -5.98
CA LEU A 32 1.39 6.98 -5.31
C LEU A 32 0.38 5.95 -5.80
N TYR A 33 -0.91 6.31 -5.91
CA TYR A 33 -1.95 5.43 -6.41
C TYR A 33 -1.60 4.89 -7.81
N ARG A 34 -1.15 5.74 -8.73
CA ARG A 34 -0.73 5.30 -10.08
C ARG A 34 0.46 4.34 -10.02
N THR A 35 1.45 4.62 -9.18
CA THR A 35 2.60 3.73 -8.98
C THR A 35 2.16 2.37 -8.46
N LEU A 36 1.26 2.32 -7.47
CA LEU A 36 0.75 1.07 -6.91
C LEU A 36 -0.01 0.23 -7.93
N LEU A 37 -0.74 0.86 -8.86
CA LEU A 37 -1.45 0.13 -9.93
C LEU A 37 -0.51 -0.48 -10.98
N GLN A 38 0.70 0.06 -11.13
CA GLN A 38 1.68 -0.43 -12.09
C GLN A 38 2.66 -1.42 -11.48
N LEU A 39 2.63 -1.61 -10.17
CA LEU A 39 3.62 -2.40 -9.45
C LEU A 39 3.23 -3.90 -9.46
N PRO A 40 4.04 -4.78 -10.09
CA PRO A 40 3.78 -6.21 -10.08
C PRO A 40 3.89 -6.80 -8.67
N ALA A 41 3.08 -7.82 -8.38
CA ALA A 41 3.08 -8.49 -7.07
C ALA A 41 4.46 -9.09 -6.72
N GLU A 42 5.20 -9.55 -7.72
CA GLU A 42 6.55 -10.08 -7.54
C GLU A 42 7.56 -9.02 -7.09
N ASP A 43 7.45 -7.80 -7.59
CA ASP A 43 8.34 -6.70 -7.21
C ASP A 43 8.00 -6.16 -5.81
N LEU A 44 6.71 -6.14 -5.45
CA LEU A 44 6.30 -5.94 -4.06
C LEU A 44 6.91 -6.98 -3.13
N ARG A 45 6.86 -8.26 -3.51
CA ARG A 45 7.42 -9.35 -2.71
C ARG A 45 8.94 -9.22 -2.54
N LYS A 46 9.67 -8.86 -3.60
CA LYS A 46 11.12 -8.59 -3.53
C LYS A 46 11.41 -7.40 -2.61
N SER A 47 10.64 -6.31 -2.73
CA SER A 47 10.79 -5.14 -1.86
C SER A 47 10.55 -5.48 -0.40
N GLN A 48 9.56 -6.32 -0.09
CA GLN A 48 9.31 -6.80 1.26
C GLN A 48 10.50 -7.59 1.80
N GLN A 49 11.01 -8.56 1.04
CA GLN A 49 12.17 -9.36 1.46
C GLN A 49 13.42 -8.51 1.71
N ALA A 50 13.65 -7.51 0.85
CA ALA A 50 14.76 -6.59 1.03
C ALA A 50 14.60 -5.71 2.28
N ALA A 51 13.38 -5.25 2.56
CA ALA A 51 13.07 -4.50 3.78
C ALA A 51 13.26 -5.37 5.03
N ASP A 52 12.78 -6.62 5.03
CA ASP A 52 12.93 -7.56 6.13
C ASP A 52 14.41 -7.81 6.44
N LEU A 53 15.22 -8.07 5.42
CA LEU A 53 16.66 -8.26 5.58
C LEU A 53 17.36 -6.99 6.11
N SER A 54 16.96 -5.81 5.62
CA SER A 54 17.48 -4.53 6.10
C SER A 54 17.15 -4.30 7.57
N PHE A 55 15.95 -4.67 8.03
CA PHE A 55 15.58 -4.61 9.44
C PHE A 55 16.42 -5.56 10.28
N LEU A 56 16.60 -6.82 9.85
CA LEU A 56 17.45 -7.79 10.54
C LEU A 56 18.90 -7.30 10.68
N HIS A 57 19.48 -6.74 9.62
CA HIS A 57 20.84 -6.19 9.65
C HIS A 57 20.99 -5.00 10.62
N GLN A 58 19.92 -4.27 10.88
CA GLN A 58 19.89 -3.16 11.85
C GLN A 58 19.57 -3.63 13.28
N GLY A 59 19.39 -4.94 13.51
CA GLY A 59 18.93 -5.48 14.79
C GLY A 59 17.48 -5.12 15.12
N ILE A 60 16.72 -4.61 14.14
CA ILE A 60 15.30 -4.33 14.27
C ILE A 60 14.56 -5.64 14.06
N THR A 61 13.88 -6.12 15.10
CA THR A 61 12.99 -7.28 15.01
C THR A 61 11.60 -6.85 15.44
N PHE A 62 10.59 -7.22 14.66
CA PHE A 62 9.21 -7.16 15.11
C PHE A 62 8.94 -8.49 15.82
N THR A 63 9.04 -8.50 17.14
CA THR A 63 8.59 -9.66 17.94
C THR A 63 7.07 -9.78 17.80
N ALA A 64 6.63 -10.90 17.23
CA ALA A 64 5.23 -11.35 17.28
C ALA A 64 4.82 -11.74 18.69
#